data_AF-A0A2W4LHV8-F1
#
_entry.id   AF-A0A2W4LHV8-F1
#
_cell.length_a   1.000
_cell.length_b   1.000
_cell.length_c   1.000
_cell.angle_alpha   90.00
_cell.angle_beta   90.00
_cell.angle_gamma   90.00
#
_symmetry.space_group_name_H-M   'P 1'
#
loop_
_entity.id
_entity.type
_entity.pdbx_description
1 polymer ?
#
loop_
_entity_poly.entity_id
_entity_poly.type
_entity_poly.pdbx_seq_one_letter_code
_entity_poly.pdbx_strand_id
1 'polypeptide(L)'
;MAVFALGFRPAPPVTPEVLPDPVETPVLTPAVVGLLAQTEPKPAVDPDIAPYLHGFAGWEAEIQIVWRSGIGDSERIDIGRARAVLEALPPVSIEALPLPRRVAIAWLNGRLQEKRATLPDLSDVEGDTQPETEEDGAYRVLARRAGVWALVPITAVRPGEVIVIPSEWGGCDQYGFAPDFAKSVEDLGEVAHLESRRRPVGVFSVERLSAALPDEGLREQIVEALKEVLKGLREEAITVKEAATKFCETLDGAAGNLPDALQRLCRALRPDGQRNGFIADVLNDGDEPFGLVLFGRRPTIEDFGDEDTALQRTVPVSLVEHSWGVEAFARRLASGVGLPRELVETLALSGKVHDIGKAEPRYQLLLGGTSAAPLAKSDAGMGVRPLVPIGERHECYSVGLLDQNPQLLAEARDPALVRHLVGSHHGRGRAWQPVREDAGVDFTLEFEGRTLRFSGAPNLSAVDSGWAEQFAELNRRYGPWGLAYLETLLRLADHRRSEFEVLNRSEEEGQA
;
A
#
# COMPACT_ATOMS: atom_id res chain seq x y z
N MET A 1 7.60 -22.50 -32.87
CA MET A 1 8.50 -21.46 -32.33
C MET A 1 9.19 -22.07 -31.13
N ALA A 2 10.52 -22.24 -31.16
CA ALA A 2 11.26 -22.74 -30.00
C ALA A 2 11.41 -21.59 -28.99
N VAL A 3 10.87 -21.77 -27.79
CA VAL A 3 11.08 -20.84 -26.66
C VAL A 3 12.53 -20.97 -26.20
N PHE A 4 13.20 -19.86 -25.91
CA PHE A 4 14.56 -19.84 -25.38
C PHE A 4 14.61 -20.63 -24.07
N ALA A 5 15.44 -21.67 -24.03
CA ALA A 5 15.61 -22.47 -22.83
C ALA A 5 16.45 -21.68 -21.82
N LEU A 6 15.88 -21.39 -20.65
CA LEU A 6 16.59 -20.74 -19.54
C LEU A 6 17.70 -21.62 -18.90
N GLY A 7 17.97 -22.81 -19.45
CA GLY A 7 19.06 -23.68 -19.00
C GLY A 7 18.75 -24.51 -17.76
N PHE A 8 17.54 -24.42 -17.18
CA PHE A 8 17.14 -25.24 -16.05
C PHE A 8 17.16 -26.73 -16.41
N ARG A 9 17.77 -27.55 -15.54
CA ARG A 9 17.57 -29.00 -15.58
C ARG A 9 16.12 -29.28 -15.17
N PRO A 10 15.41 -30.22 -15.83
CA PRO A 10 14.09 -30.62 -15.36
C PRO A 10 14.20 -31.06 -13.91
N ALA A 11 13.23 -30.65 -13.09
CA ALA A 11 13.14 -31.11 -11.71
C ALA A 11 13.13 -32.64 -11.70
N PRO A 12 13.78 -33.29 -10.71
CA PRO A 12 13.64 -34.73 -10.54
C PRO A 12 12.14 -35.07 -10.42
N PRO A 13 11.70 -36.23 -10.94
CA PRO A 13 10.30 -36.63 -10.85
C PRO A 13 9.87 -36.64 -9.38
N VAL A 14 8.74 -36.00 -9.10
CA VAL A 14 8.22 -35.89 -7.73
C VAL A 14 7.83 -37.29 -7.26
N THR A 15 8.37 -37.71 -6.11
CA THR A 15 7.97 -38.96 -5.47
C THR A 15 6.60 -38.78 -4.81
N PRO A 16 5.65 -39.73 -4.92
CA PRO A 16 4.27 -39.58 -4.44
C PRO A 16 4.11 -39.31 -2.93
N GLU A 17 5.15 -39.52 -2.13
CA GLU A 17 5.04 -39.65 -0.67
C GLU A 17 4.87 -38.33 0.10
N VAL A 18 4.80 -37.16 -0.55
CA VAL A 18 4.69 -35.85 0.14
C VAL A 18 3.74 -34.85 -0.54
N LEU A 19 3.03 -35.24 -1.61
CA LEU A 19 2.09 -34.29 -2.23
C LEU A 19 0.71 -34.37 -1.55
N PRO A 20 0.10 -33.24 -1.18
CA PRO A 20 -1.31 -33.21 -0.80
C PRO A 20 -2.16 -33.76 -1.94
N ASP A 21 -3.34 -34.28 -1.61
CA ASP A 21 -4.29 -34.76 -2.61
C ASP A 21 -4.51 -33.67 -3.68
N PRO A 22 -4.49 -34.04 -4.99
CA PRO A 22 -4.61 -33.08 -6.06
C PRO A 22 -5.97 -32.37 -5.96
N VAL A 23 -5.94 -31.11 -5.54
CA VAL A 23 -7.07 -30.20 -5.64
C VAL A 23 -7.34 -29.98 -7.13
N GLU A 24 -8.59 -30.13 -7.58
CA GLU A 24 -8.95 -29.79 -8.97
C GLU A 24 -8.55 -28.34 -9.23
N THR A 25 -7.66 -28.06 -10.18
CA THR A 25 -7.26 -26.70 -10.55
C THR A 25 -7.77 -26.38 -11.96
N PRO A 26 -8.08 -25.12 -12.28
CA PRO A 26 -8.41 -24.76 -13.65
C PRO A 26 -7.22 -25.00 -14.56
N VAL A 27 -7.49 -25.44 -15.79
CA VAL A 27 -6.45 -25.54 -16.82
C VAL A 27 -6.02 -24.13 -17.22
N LEU A 28 -4.75 -23.82 -17.02
CA LEU A 28 -4.17 -22.55 -17.44
C LEU A 28 -3.99 -22.53 -18.96
N THR A 29 -4.99 -22.04 -19.67
CA THR A 29 -4.99 -21.98 -21.13
C THR A 29 -4.05 -20.88 -21.67
N PRO A 30 -3.55 -20.99 -22.92
CA PRO A 30 -2.74 -19.93 -23.52
C PRO A 30 -3.42 -18.54 -23.53
N ALA A 31 -4.75 -18.50 -23.62
CA ALA A 31 -5.50 -17.24 -23.56
C ALA A 31 -5.44 -16.60 -22.16
N VAL A 32 -5.62 -17.41 -21.10
CA VAL A 32 -5.50 -16.95 -19.71
C VAL A 32 -4.07 -16.49 -19.42
N VAL A 33 -3.06 -17.24 -19.89
CA VAL A 33 -1.65 -16.83 -19.77
C VAL A 33 -1.40 -15.50 -20.46
N GLY A 34 -1.98 -15.27 -21.64
CA GLY A 34 -1.88 -14.00 -22.35
C GLY A 34 -2.45 -12.83 -21.56
N LEU A 35 -3.59 -13.02 -20.90
CA LEU A 35 -4.20 -12.01 -20.03
C LEU A 35 -3.33 -11.73 -18.79
N LEU A 36 -2.88 -12.77 -18.09
CA LEU A 36 -2.04 -12.65 -16.89
C LEU A 36 -0.64 -12.08 -17.18
N ALA A 37 -0.15 -12.19 -18.42
CA ALA A 37 1.12 -11.61 -18.82
C ALA A 37 1.06 -10.07 -18.90
N GLN A 38 -0.13 -9.48 -19.03
CA GLN A 38 -0.34 -8.04 -19.14
C GLN A 38 -0.67 -7.43 -17.77
N THR A 39 0.15 -6.47 -17.34
CA THR A 39 -0.04 -5.66 -16.12
C THR A 39 -0.57 -4.27 -16.38
N GLU A 40 -0.46 -3.74 -17.61
CA GLU A 40 -0.89 -2.39 -17.97
C GLU A 40 -1.27 -2.27 -19.48
N PRO A 41 -2.45 -1.69 -19.81
CA PRO A 41 -3.55 -1.50 -18.87
C PRO A 41 -4.01 -2.85 -18.35
N LYS A 42 -4.63 -2.88 -17.17
CA LYS A 42 -5.23 -4.11 -16.66
C LYS A 42 -6.23 -4.65 -17.70
N PRO A 43 -6.19 -5.95 -18.06
CA PRO A 43 -7.11 -6.50 -19.03
C PRO A 43 -8.57 -6.27 -18.63
N ALA A 44 -9.45 -6.03 -19.60
CA ALA A 44 -10.88 -5.83 -19.35
C ALA A 44 -11.53 -7.03 -18.64
N VAL A 45 -11.00 -8.23 -18.90
CA VAL A 45 -11.30 -9.45 -18.15
C VAL A 45 -10.02 -9.85 -17.43
N ASP A 46 -9.94 -9.55 -16.14
CA ASP A 46 -8.84 -9.95 -15.27
C ASP A 46 -9.11 -11.36 -14.73
N PRO A 47 -8.32 -12.38 -15.11
CA PRO A 47 -8.52 -13.73 -14.61
C PRO A 47 -8.26 -13.77 -13.11
N ASP A 48 -9.21 -14.32 -12.35
CA ASP A 48 -8.99 -14.60 -10.94
C ASP A 48 -7.86 -15.64 -10.80
N ILE A 49 -6.75 -15.22 -10.20
CA ILE A 49 -5.57 -16.07 -10.03
C ILE A 49 -5.76 -17.09 -8.90
N ALA A 50 -6.67 -16.82 -7.96
CA ALA A 50 -6.87 -17.62 -6.76
C ALA A 50 -7.14 -19.11 -7.06
N PRO A 51 -8.06 -19.48 -7.97
CA PRO A 51 -8.27 -20.87 -8.34
C PRO A 51 -7.03 -21.59 -8.89
N TYR A 52 -6.09 -20.87 -9.52
CA TYR A 52 -4.87 -21.48 -10.09
C TYR A 52 -3.80 -21.74 -9.03
N LEU A 53 -3.78 -20.95 -7.95
CA LEU A 53 -2.82 -21.10 -6.86
C LEU A 53 -3.29 -22.11 -5.81
N HIS A 54 -4.59 -22.21 -5.58
CA HIS A 54 -5.15 -22.97 -4.45
C HIS A 54 -6.14 -24.08 -4.88
N GLY A 55 -6.51 -24.13 -6.16
CA GLY A 55 -7.50 -25.08 -6.67
C GLY A 55 -8.96 -24.77 -6.28
N PHE A 56 -9.89 -25.55 -6.83
CA PHE A 56 -11.33 -25.43 -6.67
C PHE A 56 -11.83 -26.05 -5.37
N ALA A 57 -11.12 -27.03 -4.80
CA ALA A 57 -11.50 -27.62 -3.53
C ALA A 57 -10.88 -26.83 -2.38
N GLY A 58 -11.72 -26.10 -1.65
CA GLY A 58 -11.42 -25.70 -0.29
C GLY A 58 -10.85 -24.30 -0.07
N TRP A 59 -10.79 -23.42 -1.07
CA TRP A 59 -10.68 -21.99 -0.72
C TRP A 59 -12.04 -21.50 -0.22
N GLU A 60 -12.21 -21.44 1.10
CA GLU A 60 -13.21 -20.53 1.67
C GLU A 60 -12.73 -19.10 1.45
N ALA A 61 -13.11 -18.51 0.32
CA ALA A 61 -12.79 -17.13 -0.06
C ALA A 61 -12.65 -16.22 1.16
N GLU A 62 -11.45 -15.71 1.42
CA GLU A 62 -11.20 -14.90 2.61
C GLU A 62 -11.66 -13.46 2.37
N ILE A 63 -12.10 -12.81 3.44
CA ILE A 63 -12.29 -11.37 3.52
C ILE A 63 -11.38 -10.84 4.63
N GLN A 64 -11.01 -9.58 4.53
CA GLN A 64 -10.23 -8.90 5.56
C GLN A 64 -11.19 -8.10 6.43
N ILE A 65 -11.25 -8.38 7.73
CA ILE A 65 -12.10 -7.62 8.67
C ILE A 65 -11.25 -6.64 9.46
N VAL A 66 -11.69 -5.39 9.54
CA VAL A 66 -11.08 -4.34 10.34
C VAL A 66 -12.12 -3.78 11.30
N TRP A 67 -11.74 -3.62 12.57
CA TRP A 67 -12.58 -3.01 13.60
C TRP A 67 -12.23 -1.54 13.71
N ARG A 68 -13.24 -0.68 13.62
CA ARG A 68 -13.06 0.77 13.71
C ARG A 68 -14.06 1.37 14.70
N SER A 69 -13.57 2.23 15.58
CA SER A 69 -14.37 3.02 16.51
C SER A 69 -14.86 4.31 15.85
N GLY A 70 -16.03 4.81 16.27
CA GLY A 70 -16.58 6.09 15.79
C GLY A 70 -17.12 6.10 14.36
N ILE A 71 -17.43 4.93 13.80
CA ILE A 71 -18.07 4.78 12.48
C ILE A 71 -19.57 4.47 12.55
N GLY A 72 -20.15 4.50 13.76
CA GLY A 72 -21.54 4.14 14.02
C GLY A 72 -21.80 3.97 15.52
N ASP A 73 -23.00 3.54 15.86
CA ASP A 73 -23.36 3.09 17.20
C ASP A 73 -23.35 1.55 17.30
N SER A 74 -23.74 1.01 18.45
CA SER A 74 -23.81 -0.45 18.69
C SER A 74 -24.79 -1.19 17.77
N GLU A 75 -25.60 -0.47 16.99
CA GLU A 75 -26.69 -1.02 16.17
C GLU A 75 -26.50 -0.77 14.68
N ARG A 76 -25.96 0.39 14.29
CA ARG A 76 -25.93 0.87 12.90
C ARG A 76 -24.66 1.66 12.60
N ILE A 77 -24.19 1.49 11.36
CA ILE A 77 -23.09 2.27 10.79
C ILE A 77 -23.65 3.59 10.26
N ASP A 78 -23.00 4.70 10.62
CA ASP A 78 -23.23 6.01 10.01
C ASP A 78 -22.27 6.18 8.84
N ILE A 79 -22.77 6.09 7.61
CA ILE A 79 -21.93 6.11 6.41
C ILE A 79 -21.19 7.44 6.20
N GLY A 80 -21.76 8.57 6.63
CA GLY A 80 -21.16 9.89 6.45
C GLY A 80 -19.92 10.01 7.34
N ARG A 81 -20.11 9.78 8.64
CA ARG A 81 -19.02 9.78 9.63
C ARG A 81 -18.00 8.70 9.35
N ALA A 82 -18.44 7.49 8.98
CA ALA A 82 -17.55 6.40 8.71
C ALA A 82 -16.62 6.68 7.52
N ARG A 83 -17.12 7.31 6.45
CA ARG A 83 -16.28 7.72 5.31
C ARG A 83 -15.23 8.73 5.75
N ALA A 84 -15.62 9.77 6.47
CA ALA A 84 -14.67 10.78 6.95
C ALA A 84 -13.56 10.16 7.83
N VAL A 85 -13.93 9.25 8.75
CA VAL A 85 -12.96 8.51 9.58
C VAL A 85 -12.05 7.63 8.73
N LEU A 86 -12.59 6.85 7.78
CA LEU A 86 -11.81 5.92 6.97
C LEU A 86 -11.00 6.58 5.86
N GLU A 87 -11.32 7.80 5.46
CA GLU A 87 -10.50 8.62 4.56
C GLU A 87 -9.33 9.25 5.34
N ALA A 88 -9.57 9.69 6.58
CA ALA A 88 -8.52 10.21 7.46
C ALA A 88 -7.57 9.10 7.97
N LEU A 89 -8.11 7.91 8.24
CA LEU A 89 -7.41 6.74 8.78
C LEU A 89 -7.74 5.48 7.97
N PRO A 90 -7.19 5.35 6.74
CA PRO A 90 -7.51 4.25 5.85
C PRO A 90 -6.95 2.93 6.36
N PRO A 91 -7.74 1.84 6.38
CA PRO A 91 -7.26 0.55 6.86
C PRO A 91 -5.97 0.06 6.20
N VAL A 92 -5.08 -0.53 6.99
CA VAL A 92 -3.82 -1.15 6.55
C VAL A 92 -3.76 -2.63 6.92
N SER A 93 -2.87 -3.38 6.29
CA SER A 93 -2.85 -4.85 6.42
C SER A 93 -2.55 -5.34 7.85
N ILE A 94 -1.82 -4.57 8.67
CA ILE A 94 -1.41 -4.98 10.02
C ILE A 94 -2.58 -5.03 11.03
N GLU A 95 -3.68 -4.32 10.75
CA GLU A 95 -4.89 -4.31 11.58
C GLU A 95 -6.04 -5.14 10.99
N ALA A 96 -5.80 -5.78 9.85
CA ALA A 96 -6.78 -6.60 9.16
C ALA A 96 -6.70 -8.06 9.62
N LEU A 97 -7.85 -8.63 9.99
CA LEU A 97 -7.95 -10.06 10.30
C LEU A 97 -8.50 -10.82 9.08
N PRO A 98 -7.71 -11.71 8.46
CA PRO A 98 -8.22 -12.60 7.43
C PRO A 98 -9.20 -13.60 8.04
N LEU A 99 -10.41 -13.67 7.48
CA LEU A 99 -11.39 -14.69 7.84
C LEU A 99 -12.04 -15.29 6.61
N PRO A 100 -12.31 -16.60 6.62
CA PRO A 100 -13.18 -17.21 5.63
C PRO A 100 -14.53 -16.48 5.55
N ARG A 101 -14.94 -16.06 4.35
CA ARG A 101 -16.18 -15.31 4.11
C ARG A 101 -17.39 -16.01 4.72
N ARG A 102 -17.44 -17.35 4.63
CA ARG A 102 -18.54 -18.15 5.18
C ARG A 102 -18.62 -18.03 6.70
N VAL A 103 -17.48 -18.08 7.38
CA VAL A 103 -17.37 -17.92 8.83
C VAL A 103 -17.79 -16.50 9.23
N ALA A 104 -17.30 -15.49 8.53
CA ALA A 104 -17.67 -14.09 8.81
C ALA A 104 -19.17 -13.81 8.61
N ILE A 105 -19.76 -14.32 7.51
CA ILE A 105 -21.21 -14.20 7.25
C ILE A 105 -22.02 -14.92 8.33
N ALA A 106 -21.64 -16.16 8.69
CA ALA A 106 -22.36 -16.95 9.69
C ALA A 106 -22.31 -16.27 11.07
N TRP A 107 -21.14 -15.79 11.46
CA TRP A 107 -20.94 -15.09 12.74
C TRP A 107 -21.74 -13.79 12.82
N LEU A 108 -21.62 -12.90 11.83
CA LEU A 108 -22.37 -11.64 11.82
C LEU A 108 -23.88 -11.92 11.77
N ASN A 109 -24.36 -12.84 10.92
CA ASN A 109 -25.79 -13.17 10.91
C ASN A 109 -26.29 -13.79 12.22
N GLY A 110 -25.48 -14.63 12.88
CA GLY A 110 -25.82 -15.24 14.17
C GLY A 110 -26.08 -14.19 15.26
N ARG A 111 -25.25 -13.14 15.29
CA ARG A 111 -25.45 -12.01 16.21
C ARG A 111 -26.77 -11.27 16.00
N LEU A 112 -27.26 -11.21 14.76
CA LEU A 112 -28.50 -10.50 14.46
C LEU A 112 -29.68 -11.27 15.03
N GLN A 113 -29.61 -12.59 14.94
CA GLN A 113 -30.62 -13.49 15.46
C GLN A 113 -30.67 -13.45 16.99
N GLU A 114 -29.50 -13.48 17.66
CA GLU A 114 -29.41 -13.31 19.11
C GLU A 114 -29.98 -11.97 19.57
N LYS A 115 -29.63 -10.88 18.87
CA LYS A 115 -30.13 -9.53 19.19
C LYS A 115 -31.64 -9.41 19.00
N ARG A 116 -32.20 -10.00 17.94
CA ARG A 116 -33.66 -10.07 17.70
C ARG A 116 -34.39 -10.86 18.78
N ALA A 117 -33.80 -11.94 19.29
CA ALA A 117 -34.37 -12.73 20.36
C ALA A 117 -34.38 -12.01 21.73
N THR A 118 -33.52 -10.99 21.92
CA THR A 118 -33.46 -10.19 23.16
C THR A 118 -34.35 -8.94 23.17
N LEU A 119 -34.99 -8.59 22.06
CA LEU A 119 -35.97 -7.49 22.03
C LEU A 119 -37.27 -7.97 22.72
N PRO A 120 -37.77 -7.29 23.76
CA PRO A 120 -39.04 -7.65 24.38
C PRO A 120 -40.17 -7.45 23.37
N ASP A 121 -41.01 -8.48 23.27
CA ASP A 121 -42.18 -8.57 22.39
C ASP A 121 -43.12 -7.36 22.59
N LEU A 122 -42.97 -6.35 21.74
CA LEU A 122 -43.91 -5.24 21.59
C LEU A 122 -44.80 -5.51 20.37
N SER A 123 -45.47 -6.66 20.36
CA SER A 123 -46.61 -6.90 19.47
C SER A 123 -47.91 -6.80 20.28
N ASP A 124 -48.38 -5.58 20.52
CA ASP A 124 -49.83 -5.32 20.57
C ASP A 124 -50.15 -3.83 20.42
N VAL A 125 -49.95 -3.30 19.21
CA VAL A 125 -50.71 -2.13 18.73
C VAL A 125 -50.99 -2.33 17.25
N GLU A 126 -52.23 -2.70 16.92
CA GLU A 126 -52.78 -2.60 15.57
C GLU A 126 -52.66 -1.14 15.08
N GLY A 127 -51.81 -0.92 14.08
CA GLY A 127 -51.65 0.37 13.42
C GLY A 127 -50.86 0.20 12.14
N ASP A 128 -51.58 0.15 11.03
CA ASP A 128 -51.15 0.16 9.62
C ASP A 128 -49.74 0.74 9.38
N THR A 129 -48.72 -0.12 9.39
CA THR A 129 -47.43 0.14 8.77
C THR A 129 -47.20 -0.91 7.68
N GLN A 130 -46.85 -0.41 6.50
CA GLN A 130 -46.54 -1.17 5.30
C GLN A 130 -45.59 -2.34 5.60
N PRO A 131 -45.69 -3.47 4.87
CA PRO A 131 -44.83 -4.61 5.11
C PRO A 131 -43.37 -4.20 4.89
N GLU A 132 -42.59 -4.18 5.98
CA GLU A 132 -41.14 -4.09 5.93
C GLU A 132 -40.64 -5.26 5.07
N THR A 133 -40.12 -4.93 3.89
CA THR A 133 -39.58 -5.92 2.95
C THR A 133 -38.42 -6.68 3.59
N GLU A 134 -38.30 -7.97 3.28
CA GLU A 134 -37.28 -8.94 3.76
C GLU A 134 -35.79 -8.50 3.63
N GLU A 135 -35.51 -7.30 3.12
CA GLU A 135 -34.18 -6.69 2.97
C GLU A 135 -33.60 -6.07 4.26
N ASP A 136 -34.39 -5.84 5.31
CA ASP A 136 -33.95 -5.11 6.52
C ASP A 136 -33.29 -5.99 7.61
N GLY A 137 -33.00 -7.24 7.27
CA GLY A 137 -32.52 -8.27 8.21
C GLY A 137 -31.11 -8.79 8.01
N ALA A 138 -30.23 -8.04 7.36
CA ALA A 138 -28.81 -8.40 7.25
C ALA A 138 -27.94 -7.30 7.85
N TYR A 139 -26.94 -7.66 8.67
CA TYR A 139 -25.93 -6.69 9.10
C TYR A 139 -25.31 -6.05 7.85
N ARG A 140 -25.29 -4.72 7.86
CA ARG A 140 -24.62 -3.95 6.82
C ARG A 140 -23.21 -3.62 7.31
N VAL A 141 -22.23 -3.85 6.45
CA VAL A 141 -20.82 -3.57 6.70
C VAL A 141 -20.31 -2.59 5.66
N LEU A 142 -19.23 -1.88 5.97
CA LEU A 142 -18.55 -1.04 4.99
C LEU A 142 -17.59 -1.91 4.19
N ALA A 143 -17.81 -2.04 2.89
CA ALA A 143 -16.89 -2.72 1.99
C ALA A 143 -16.18 -1.70 1.10
N ARG A 144 -14.88 -1.89 0.89
CA ARG A 144 -14.09 -1.07 -0.06
C ARG A 144 -14.30 -1.58 -1.49
N ARG A 145 -14.90 -0.76 -2.36
CA ARG A 145 -15.19 -1.10 -3.76
C ARG A 145 -14.76 0.01 -4.69
N ALA A 146 -13.93 -0.30 -5.70
CA ALA A 146 -13.49 0.67 -6.70
C ALA A 146 -12.97 2.00 -6.09
N GLY A 147 -12.24 1.90 -4.98
CA GLY A 147 -11.68 3.06 -4.27
C GLY A 147 -12.64 3.79 -3.32
N VAL A 148 -13.92 3.40 -3.23
CA VAL A 148 -14.91 4.04 -2.35
C VAL A 148 -15.46 3.10 -1.27
N TRP A 149 -15.85 3.65 -0.12
CA TRP A 149 -16.53 2.91 0.94
C TRP A 149 -18.05 2.87 0.68
N ALA A 150 -18.59 1.66 0.60
CA ALA A 150 -20.00 1.42 0.39
C ALA A 150 -20.59 0.58 1.53
N LEU A 151 -21.74 1.01 2.04
CA LEU A 151 -22.51 0.24 3.01
C LEU A 151 -23.27 -0.86 2.27
N VAL A 152 -22.93 -2.13 2.54
CA VAL A 152 -23.49 -3.29 1.84
C VAL A 152 -23.97 -4.35 2.83
N PRO A 153 -25.01 -5.14 2.50
CA PRO A 153 -25.35 -6.32 3.27
C PRO A 153 -24.15 -7.27 3.36
N ILE A 154 -23.93 -7.91 4.52
CA ILE A 154 -22.82 -8.85 4.73
C ILE A 154 -22.84 -10.02 3.72
N THR A 155 -24.02 -10.44 3.29
CA THR A 155 -24.22 -11.47 2.26
C THR A 155 -23.74 -11.04 0.87
N ALA A 156 -23.64 -9.72 0.61
CA ALA A 156 -23.19 -9.15 -0.65
C ALA A 156 -21.68 -8.90 -0.70
N VAL A 157 -20.94 -9.13 0.40
CA VAL A 157 -19.48 -9.01 0.45
C VAL A 157 -18.82 -10.05 -0.47
N ARG A 158 -17.79 -9.65 -1.20
CA ARG A 158 -17.07 -10.48 -2.17
C ARG A 158 -15.75 -11.01 -1.59
N PRO A 159 -15.26 -12.16 -2.08
CA PRO A 159 -13.90 -12.64 -1.80
C PRO A 159 -12.85 -11.53 -2.00
N GLY A 160 -11.87 -11.44 -1.10
CA GLY A 160 -10.78 -10.47 -1.15
C GLY A 160 -11.15 -9.03 -0.77
N GLU A 161 -12.42 -8.74 -0.45
CA GLU A 161 -12.80 -7.41 0.03
C GLU A 161 -12.30 -7.17 1.46
N VAL A 162 -11.85 -5.93 1.70
CA VAL A 162 -11.70 -5.38 3.06
C VAL A 162 -13.05 -4.87 3.50
N ILE A 163 -13.53 -5.38 4.63
CA ILE A 163 -14.71 -4.89 5.32
C ILE A 163 -14.32 -4.21 6.63
N VAL A 164 -15.02 -3.13 6.96
CA VAL A 164 -14.90 -2.42 8.23
C VAL A 164 -16.20 -2.56 9.00
N ILE A 165 -16.06 -2.92 10.28
CA ILE A 165 -17.18 -3.05 11.23
C ILE A 165 -16.91 -2.24 12.50
N PRO A 166 -17.95 -1.80 13.23
CA PRO A 166 -17.80 -1.12 14.50
C PRO A 166 -17.03 -1.97 15.53
N SER A 167 -16.11 -1.36 16.26
CA SER A 167 -15.36 -2.00 17.35
C SER A 167 -16.28 -2.64 18.40
N GLU A 168 -17.42 -2.01 18.68
CA GLU A 168 -18.45 -2.43 19.64
C GLU A 168 -19.08 -3.77 19.29
N TRP A 169 -18.95 -4.21 18.03
CA TRP A 169 -19.50 -5.49 17.61
C TRP A 169 -18.71 -6.68 18.15
N GLY A 170 -17.50 -6.51 18.70
CA GLY A 170 -16.74 -7.63 19.28
C GLY A 170 -16.28 -8.66 18.25
N GLY A 171 -16.06 -9.90 18.67
CA GLY A 171 -15.68 -11.03 17.80
C GLY A 171 -14.19 -11.26 17.62
N CYS A 172 -13.35 -10.45 18.27
CA CYS A 172 -11.91 -10.60 18.24
C CYS A 172 -11.36 -10.25 19.62
N ASP A 173 -10.49 -11.09 20.16
CA ASP A 173 -9.72 -10.81 21.37
C ASP A 173 -8.22 -10.69 21.04
N GLN A 174 -7.37 -10.60 22.06
CA GLN A 174 -5.92 -10.49 21.89
C GLN A 174 -5.24 -11.68 21.17
N TYR A 175 -5.94 -12.81 21.02
CA TYR A 175 -5.44 -14.03 20.36
C TYR A 175 -6.02 -14.22 18.95
N GLY A 176 -6.95 -13.36 18.52
CA GLY A 176 -7.56 -13.38 17.19
C GLY A 176 -9.07 -13.58 17.23
N PHE A 177 -9.61 -14.23 16.19
CA PHE A 177 -11.05 -14.40 16.04
C PHE A 177 -11.66 -15.20 17.19
N ALA A 178 -12.57 -14.56 17.91
CA ALA A 178 -13.27 -15.11 19.06
C ALA A 178 -14.76 -14.74 18.93
N PRO A 179 -15.59 -15.56 18.23
CA PRO A 179 -16.94 -15.18 17.83
C PRO A 179 -17.86 -14.78 18.99
N ASP A 180 -17.65 -15.38 20.16
CA ASP A 180 -18.44 -15.14 21.37
C ASP A 180 -17.93 -13.94 22.19
N PHE A 181 -16.82 -13.31 21.79
CA PHE A 181 -16.28 -12.14 22.48
C PHE A 181 -17.20 -10.93 22.26
N ALA A 182 -17.98 -10.59 23.29
CA ALA A 182 -19.03 -9.56 23.22
C ALA A 182 -18.59 -8.16 23.67
N LYS A 183 -17.33 -7.98 24.08
CA LYS A 183 -16.78 -6.65 24.44
C LYS A 183 -16.26 -5.94 23.19
N SER A 184 -16.17 -4.61 23.26
CA SER A 184 -15.57 -3.82 22.19
C SER A 184 -14.13 -4.27 21.90
N VAL A 185 -13.83 -4.45 20.62
CA VAL A 185 -12.48 -4.74 20.12
C VAL A 185 -11.67 -3.45 20.09
N GLU A 186 -10.41 -3.52 20.53
CA GLU A 186 -9.50 -2.39 20.45
C GLU A 186 -9.31 -1.96 18.99
N ASP A 187 -9.49 -0.67 18.74
CA ASP A 187 -9.25 -0.08 17.42
C ASP A 187 -7.75 0.18 17.24
N LEU A 188 -7.13 -0.60 16.35
CA LEU A 188 -5.69 -0.55 16.12
C LEU A 188 -5.27 0.48 15.05
N GLY A 189 -6.18 1.29 14.51
CA GLY A 189 -5.93 2.12 13.34
C GLY A 189 -4.72 3.05 13.47
N GLU A 190 -4.64 3.85 14.53
CA GLU A 190 -3.52 4.76 14.73
C GLU A 190 -2.22 4.01 15.02
N VAL A 191 -2.27 2.93 15.81
CA VAL A 191 -1.10 2.09 16.10
C VAL A 191 -0.57 1.45 14.82
N ALA A 192 -1.46 0.91 13.99
CA ALA A 192 -1.16 0.31 12.70
C ALA A 192 -0.52 1.32 11.73
N HIS A 193 -0.96 2.58 11.74
CA HIS A 193 -0.33 3.63 10.93
C HIS A 193 1.05 4.01 11.44
N LEU A 194 1.24 4.06 12.76
CA LEU A 194 2.54 4.30 13.37
C LEU A 194 3.53 3.17 13.05
N GLU A 195 3.09 1.91 13.13
CA GLU A 195 3.92 0.73 12.90
C GLU A 195 4.20 0.47 11.42
N SER A 196 3.25 0.79 10.54
CA SER A 196 3.45 0.72 9.08
C SER A 196 4.33 1.85 8.51
N ARG A 197 4.93 2.67 9.38
CA ARG A 197 5.83 3.80 9.03
C ARG A 197 5.22 4.83 8.07
N ARG A 198 3.90 4.85 7.97
CA ARG A 198 3.15 5.94 7.35
C ARG A 198 3.26 7.20 8.19
N ARG A 199 2.86 8.33 7.62
CA ARG A 199 2.70 9.56 8.39
C ARG A 199 1.87 9.30 9.67
N PRO A 200 2.38 9.66 10.88
CA PRO A 200 1.60 9.60 12.11
C PRO A 200 0.31 10.40 11.96
N VAL A 201 -0.82 9.75 12.24
CA VAL A 201 -2.15 10.34 12.17
C VAL A 201 -2.90 10.00 13.45
N GLY A 202 -3.55 11.00 14.04
CA GLY A 202 -4.46 10.83 15.16
C GLY A 202 -5.84 11.33 14.77
N VAL A 203 -6.85 10.47 14.88
CA VAL A 203 -8.24 10.81 14.57
C VAL A 203 -9.04 10.85 15.86
N PHE A 204 -9.50 12.04 16.23
CA PHE A 204 -10.14 12.31 17.51
C PHE A 204 -11.61 12.68 17.29
N SER A 205 -12.52 11.80 17.69
CA SER A 205 -13.95 12.09 17.83
C SER A 205 -14.42 11.74 19.24
N VAL A 206 -15.60 12.20 19.63
CA VAL A 206 -16.20 11.88 20.94
C VAL A 206 -16.31 10.37 21.12
N GLU A 207 -16.75 9.66 20.08
CA GLU A 207 -16.95 8.21 20.06
C GLU A 207 -15.60 7.47 20.19
N ARG A 208 -14.59 7.85 19.38
CA ARG A 208 -13.25 7.24 19.43
C ARG A 208 -12.58 7.45 20.79
N LEU A 209 -12.65 8.66 21.34
CA LEU A 209 -12.08 8.97 22.66
C LEU A 209 -12.81 8.24 23.80
N SER A 210 -14.13 8.14 23.71
CA SER A 210 -14.92 7.40 24.70
C SER A 210 -14.58 5.91 24.72
N ALA A 211 -14.28 5.32 23.55
CA ALA A 211 -13.81 3.95 23.44
C ALA A 211 -12.36 3.78 23.94
N ALA A 212 -11.47 4.73 23.63
CA ALA A 212 -10.04 4.62 23.92
C ALA A 212 -9.66 4.94 25.38
N LEU A 213 -10.48 5.73 26.10
CA LEU A 213 -10.17 6.20 27.47
C LEU A 213 -10.97 5.42 28.51
N PRO A 214 -10.37 4.47 29.27
CA PRO A 214 -11.11 3.66 30.23
C PRO A 214 -11.48 4.40 31.53
N ASP A 215 -10.68 5.40 31.93
CA ASP A 215 -10.93 6.21 33.13
C ASP A 215 -12.01 7.27 32.88
N GLU A 216 -13.07 7.28 33.70
CA GLU A 216 -14.26 8.11 33.50
C GLU A 216 -13.96 9.62 33.66
N GLY A 217 -13.18 10.00 34.67
CA GLY A 217 -12.84 11.40 34.92
C GLY A 217 -11.94 12.00 33.84
N LEU A 218 -10.92 11.23 33.42
CA LEU A 218 -10.06 11.60 32.30
C LEU A 218 -10.82 11.66 30.98
N ARG A 219 -11.74 10.71 30.75
CA ARG A 219 -12.60 10.69 29.56
C ARG A 219 -13.47 11.94 29.51
N GLU A 220 -14.16 12.28 30.61
CA GLU A 220 -15.01 13.47 30.68
C GLU A 220 -14.19 14.74 30.39
N GLN A 221 -13.02 14.89 31.02
CA GLN A 221 -12.12 16.02 30.79
C GLN A 221 -11.73 16.18 29.30
N ILE A 222 -11.27 15.11 28.66
CA ILE A 222 -10.76 15.16 27.27
C ILE A 222 -11.91 15.32 26.27
N VAL A 223 -13.03 14.62 26.50
CA VAL A 223 -14.22 14.71 25.63
C VAL A 223 -14.81 16.12 25.69
N GLU A 224 -14.89 16.73 26.87
CA GLU A 224 -15.41 18.09 27.01
C GLU A 224 -14.50 19.12 26.34
N ALA A 225 -13.18 18.96 26.47
CA ALA A 225 -12.23 19.79 25.74
C ALA A 225 -12.38 19.66 24.21
N LEU A 226 -12.64 18.45 23.68
CA LEU A 226 -12.92 18.25 22.27
C LEU A 226 -14.23 18.95 21.86
N LYS A 227 -15.30 18.79 22.64
CA LYS A 227 -16.60 19.44 22.35
C LYS A 227 -16.50 20.95 22.30
N GLU A 228 -15.78 21.56 23.23
CA GLU A 228 -15.57 23.01 23.28
C GLU A 228 -14.84 23.52 22.03
N VAL A 229 -13.79 22.83 21.56
CA VAL A 229 -13.10 23.25 20.33
C VAL A 229 -13.93 23.00 19.07
N LEU A 230 -14.71 21.91 19.01
CA LEU A 230 -15.61 21.64 17.89
C LEU A 230 -16.74 22.68 17.82
N LYS A 231 -17.30 23.07 18.97
CA LYS A 231 -18.28 24.16 19.06
C LYS A 231 -17.70 25.48 18.55
N GLY A 232 -16.48 25.81 18.96
CA GLY A 232 -15.79 27.01 18.47
C GLY A 232 -15.55 26.99 16.96
N LEU A 233 -15.27 25.81 16.37
CA LEU A 233 -15.15 25.65 14.92
C LEU A 233 -16.50 25.83 14.21
N ARG A 234 -17.56 25.23 14.75
CA ARG A 234 -18.93 25.35 14.22
C ARG A 234 -19.42 26.80 14.22
N GLU A 235 -19.10 27.56 15.25
CA GLU A 235 -19.44 28.97 15.40
C GLU A 235 -18.48 29.91 14.63
N GLU A 236 -17.52 29.36 13.89
CA GLU A 236 -16.43 30.08 13.20
C GLU A 236 -15.63 31.03 14.12
N ALA A 237 -15.65 30.76 15.43
CA ALA A 237 -15.02 31.59 16.47
C ALA A 237 -13.51 31.35 16.60
N ILE A 238 -13.03 30.18 16.14
CA ILE A 238 -11.62 29.79 16.14
C ILE A 238 -11.25 29.09 14.84
N THR A 239 -9.97 29.13 14.47
CA THR A 239 -9.43 28.37 13.34
C THR A 239 -9.17 26.91 13.71
N VAL A 240 -9.08 26.03 12.69
CA VAL A 240 -8.70 24.61 12.86
C VAL A 240 -7.38 24.45 13.63
N LYS A 241 -6.40 25.33 13.35
CA LYS A 241 -5.10 25.31 14.03
C LYS A 241 -5.22 25.68 15.51
N GLU A 242 -6.04 26.67 15.85
CA GLU A 242 -6.28 27.07 17.24
C GLU A 242 -7.05 25.99 18.01
N ALA A 243 -8.07 25.38 17.39
CA ALA A 243 -8.81 24.24 17.95
C ALA A 243 -7.86 23.09 18.29
N ALA A 244 -7.04 22.67 17.31
CA ALA A 244 -6.07 21.61 17.51
C ALA A 244 -5.00 21.94 18.56
N THR A 245 -4.53 23.18 18.62
CA THR A 245 -3.56 23.64 19.63
C THR A 245 -4.16 23.55 21.04
N LYS A 246 -5.36 24.09 21.26
CA LYS A 246 -6.05 24.03 22.57
C LYS A 246 -6.33 22.59 23.00
N PHE A 247 -6.77 21.75 22.07
CA PHE A 247 -7.01 20.34 22.35
C PHE A 247 -5.71 19.60 22.71
N CYS A 248 -4.64 19.87 21.97
CA CYS A 248 -3.30 19.35 22.23
C CYS A 248 -2.75 19.74 23.61
N GLU A 249 -2.99 20.97 24.07
CA GLU A 249 -2.59 21.43 25.41
C GLU A 249 -3.31 20.64 26.52
N THR A 250 -4.56 20.26 26.29
CA THR A 250 -5.31 19.43 27.23
C THR A 250 -4.74 18.01 27.29
N LEU A 251 -4.44 17.42 26.12
CA LEU A 251 -3.76 16.12 26.07
C LEU A 251 -2.40 16.14 26.76
N ASP A 252 -1.62 17.21 26.59
CA ASP A 252 -0.31 17.37 27.23
C ASP A 252 -0.43 17.47 28.76
N GLY A 253 -1.42 18.23 29.25
CA GLY A 253 -1.71 18.34 30.68
C GLY A 253 -2.12 17.00 31.31
N ALA A 254 -2.67 16.09 30.51
CA ALA A 254 -3.10 14.77 30.91
C ALA A 254 -2.12 13.64 30.57
N ALA A 255 -0.97 13.94 29.95
CA ALA A 255 -0.11 12.94 29.30
C ALA A 255 0.31 11.76 30.20
N GLY A 256 0.53 12.00 31.50
CA GLY A 256 0.89 10.97 32.47
C GLY A 256 -0.23 9.98 32.81
N ASN A 257 -1.48 10.31 32.50
CA ASN A 257 -2.67 9.49 32.77
C ASN A 257 -3.27 8.89 31.49
N LEU A 258 -2.78 9.28 30.29
CA LEU A 258 -3.25 8.73 29.03
C LEU A 258 -2.82 7.26 28.86
N PRO A 259 -3.60 6.41 28.18
CA PRO A 259 -3.16 5.08 27.77
C PRO A 259 -1.85 5.11 26.96
N ASP A 260 -1.02 4.08 27.07
CA ASP A 260 0.29 4.01 26.43
C ASP A 260 0.24 4.23 24.91
N ALA A 261 -0.75 3.66 24.23
CA ALA A 261 -0.96 3.84 22.79
C ALA A 261 -1.17 5.31 22.42
N LEU A 262 -1.99 6.02 23.21
CA LEU A 262 -2.28 7.43 23.00
C LEU A 262 -1.08 8.31 23.35
N GLN A 263 -0.32 7.97 24.40
CA GLN A 263 0.95 8.65 24.70
C GLN A 263 1.96 8.52 23.55
N ARG A 264 2.11 7.30 22.99
CA ARG A 264 2.99 7.06 21.83
C ARG A 264 2.54 7.87 20.63
N LEU A 265 1.23 7.90 20.36
CA LEU A 265 0.66 8.70 19.28
C LEU A 265 0.93 10.20 19.47
N CYS A 266 0.67 10.75 20.66
CA CYS A 266 0.92 12.17 20.95
C CYS A 266 2.40 12.54 20.73
N ARG A 267 3.34 11.68 21.12
CA ARG A 267 4.77 11.88 20.84
C ARG A 267 5.09 11.82 19.34
N ALA A 268 4.53 10.84 18.63
CA ALA A 268 4.76 10.66 17.20
C ALA A 268 4.14 11.77 16.34
N LEU A 269 3.05 12.39 16.78
CA LEU A 269 2.45 13.57 16.15
C LEU A 269 3.32 14.83 16.30
N ARG A 270 4.35 14.81 17.18
CA ARG A 270 5.21 15.96 17.47
C ARG A 270 6.69 15.53 17.62
N PRO A 271 7.32 15.01 16.56
CA PRO A 271 8.66 14.42 16.64
C PRO A 271 9.74 15.40 17.09
N ASP A 272 9.60 16.70 16.80
CA ASP A 272 10.55 17.75 17.21
C ASP A 272 10.30 18.31 18.62
N GLY A 273 9.33 17.77 19.36
CA GLY A 273 8.91 18.30 20.66
C GLY A 273 8.28 19.70 20.59
N GLN A 274 8.11 20.27 19.38
CA GLN A 274 7.45 21.54 19.17
C GLN A 274 5.96 21.40 19.40
N ARG A 275 5.42 22.16 20.36
CA ARG A 275 4.00 22.14 20.74
C ARG A 275 3.03 22.33 19.56
N ASN A 276 3.46 23.00 18.47
CA ASN A 276 2.62 23.35 17.32
C ASN A 276 3.14 22.80 15.98
N GLY A 277 3.96 21.74 15.99
CA GLY A 277 4.59 21.16 14.80
C GLY A 277 3.67 20.28 13.92
N PHE A 278 2.42 20.08 14.33
CA PHE A 278 1.46 19.22 13.63
C PHE A 278 0.64 19.98 12.57
N ILE A 279 0.03 19.23 11.66
CA ILE A 279 -1.00 19.73 10.76
C ILE A 279 -2.35 19.26 11.29
N ALA A 280 -3.33 20.15 11.25
CA ALA A 280 -4.68 19.85 11.73
C ALA A 280 -5.68 19.95 10.58
N ASP A 281 -6.64 19.04 10.61
CA ASP A 281 -7.83 19.02 9.75
C ASP A 281 -9.05 18.66 10.60
N VAL A 282 -10.25 18.72 10.02
CA VAL A 282 -11.52 18.50 10.71
C VAL A 282 -12.29 17.38 10.02
N LEU A 283 -12.88 16.49 10.83
CA LEU A 283 -13.88 15.55 10.33
C LEU A 283 -15.24 16.24 10.28
N ASN A 284 -15.86 16.26 9.12
CA ASN A 284 -17.17 16.86 8.92
C ASN A 284 -18.19 15.82 8.45
N ASP A 285 -19.40 15.91 8.98
CA ASP A 285 -20.58 15.25 8.45
C ASP A 285 -21.51 16.33 7.86
N GLY A 286 -21.45 16.48 6.54
CA GLY A 286 -21.94 17.70 5.89
C GLY A 286 -21.14 18.92 6.35
N ASP A 287 -21.83 19.92 6.90
CA ASP A 287 -21.22 21.14 7.45
C ASP A 287 -20.98 21.06 8.97
N GLU A 288 -21.30 19.94 9.62
CA GLU A 288 -21.17 19.78 11.06
C GLU A 288 -19.80 19.14 11.42
N PRO A 289 -18.90 19.86 12.12
CA PRO A 289 -17.64 19.30 12.57
C PRO A 289 -17.87 18.36 13.75
N PHE A 290 -17.39 17.12 13.65
CA PHE A 290 -17.57 16.09 14.69
C PHE A 290 -16.25 15.52 15.22
N GLY A 291 -15.11 15.90 14.64
CA GLY A 291 -13.81 15.44 15.11
C GLY A 291 -12.63 16.24 14.55
N LEU A 292 -11.46 15.99 15.12
CA LEU A 292 -10.18 16.56 14.69
C LEU A 292 -9.27 15.48 14.13
N VAL A 293 -8.53 15.82 13.09
CA VAL A 293 -7.46 14.98 12.57
C VAL A 293 -6.14 15.71 12.74
N LEU A 294 -5.18 15.06 13.39
CA LEU A 294 -3.84 15.58 13.56
C LEU A 294 -2.86 14.72 12.77
N PHE A 295 -1.94 15.38 12.08
CA PHE A 295 -0.88 14.73 11.33
C PHE A 295 0.49 15.18 11.82
N GLY A 296 1.40 14.24 12.06
CA GLY A 296 2.74 14.52 12.58
C GLY A 296 3.70 15.15 11.56
N ARG A 297 3.39 15.06 10.27
CA ARG A 297 4.15 15.67 9.16
C ARG A 297 3.24 15.93 7.96
N ARG A 298 3.70 16.65 6.93
CA ARG A 298 2.96 16.77 5.67
C ARG A 298 2.88 15.40 4.97
N PRO A 299 1.76 15.05 4.31
CA PRO A 299 1.69 13.83 3.54
C PRO A 299 2.69 13.90 2.37
N THR A 300 3.43 12.81 2.19
CA THR A 300 4.45 12.59 1.17
C THR A 300 3.92 11.64 0.10
N ILE A 301 4.58 11.58 -1.08
CA ILE A 301 4.16 10.69 -2.18
C ILE A 301 4.10 9.22 -1.76
N GLU A 302 4.94 8.83 -0.79
CA GLU A 302 4.96 7.49 -0.16
C GLU A 302 3.67 7.19 0.63
N ASP A 303 2.98 8.21 1.14
CA ASP A 303 1.71 8.06 1.88
C ASP A 303 0.50 7.85 0.95
N PHE A 304 0.65 8.11 -0.36
CA PHE A 304 -0.41 7.96 -1.38
C PHE A 304 -0.22 6.74 -2.29
N GLY A 305 0.79 5.89 -2.02
CA GLY A 305 1.01 4.67 -2.77
C GLY A 305 0.00 3.57 -2.40
N ASP A 306 -0.67 3.01 -3.41
CA ASP A 306 -1.26 1.67 -3.30
C ASP A 306 -0.11 0.67 -3.08
N GLU A 307 -0.02 0.17 -1.84
CA GLU A 307 0.75 -0.97 -1.30
C GLU A 307 2.26 -1.15 -1.64
N ASP A 308 2.80 -0.55 -2.70
CA ASP A 308 4.14 -0.88 -3.22
C ASP A 308 5.25 0.13 -2.85
N THR A 309 4.94 1.24 -2.17
CA THR A 309 5.95 2.28 -1.83
C THR A 309 6.30 2.35 -0.33
N ALA A 310 5.64 1.56 0.53
CA ALA A 310 5.71 1.73 1.99
C ALA A 310 6.85 0.96 2.69
N LEU A 311 7.87 0.55 1.96
CA LEU A 311 9.01 -0.19 2.52
C LEU A 311 10.30 0.54 2.19
N GLN A 312 10.76 1.41 3.08
CA GLN A 312 12.13 1.41 3.64
C GLN A 312 12.39 2.69 4.43
N ARG A 313 13.00 2.54 5.62
CA ARG A 313 13.82 3.62 6.19
C ARG A 313 15.05 3.69 5.31
N THR A 314 15.22 4.76 4.56
CA THR A 314 16.30 4.85 3.57
C THR A 314 17.44 5.69 4.09
N VAL A 315 18.59 5.04 4.29
CA VAL A 315 19.84 5.73 4.51
C VAL A 315 20.29 6.37 3.18
N PRO A 316 20.91 7.56 3.15
CA PRO A 316 21.36 8.17 1.91
C PRO A 316 22.45 7.35 1.22
N VAL A 317 22.11 6.72 0.09
CA VAL A 317 23.01 5.91 -0.72
C VAL A 317 23.19 6.57 -2.09
N SER A 318 24.44 6.66 -2.55
CA SER A 318 24.74 7.20 -3.87
C SER A 318 24.19 6.32 -4.99
N LEU A 319 23.80 6.94 -6.10
CA LEU A 319 23.25 6.21 -7.24
C LEU A 319 24.21 5.16 -7.80
N VAL A 320 25.51 5.49 -7.86
CA VAL A 320 26.56 4.59 -8.36
C VAL A 320 26.77 3.40 -7.44
N GLU A 321 26.85 3.62 -6.13
CA GLU A 321 27.03 2.55 -5.15
C GLU A 321 25.86 1.57 -5.17
N HIS A 322 24.64 2.10 -5.20
CA HIS A 322 23.43 1.29 -5.30
C HIS A 322 23.44 0.45 -6.59
N SER A 323 23.74 1.07 -7.73
CA SER A 323 23.80 0.42 -9.04
C SER A 323 24.80 -0.76 -9.07
N TRP A 324 26.00 -0.59 -8.54
CA TRP A 324 26.98 -1.69 -8.44
C TRP A 324 26.54 -2.80 -7.48
N GLY A 325 25.85 -2.42 -6.41
CA GLY A 325 25.24 -3.37 -5.49
C GLY A 325 24.20 -4.25 -6.17
N VAL A 326 23.25 -3.65 -6.90
CA VAL A 326 22.20 -4.38 -7.61
C VAL A 326 22.80 -5.23 -8.73
N GLU A 327 23.80 -4.74 -9.46
CA GLU A 327 24.56 -5.54 -10.43
C GLU A 327 25.11 -6.83 -9.79
N ALA A 328 25.78 -6.71 -8.64
CA ALA A 328 26.39 -7.84 -7.96
C ALA A 328 25.34 -8.85 -7.45
N PHE A 329 24.24 -8.36 -6.87
CA PHE A 329 23.13 -9.22 -6.43
C PHE A 329 22.45 -9.92 -7.61
N ALA A 330 22.16 -9.21 -8.71
CA ALA A 330 21.55 -9.77 -9.90
C ALA A 330 22.43 -10.87 -10.51
N ARG A 331 23.73 -10.61 -10.63
CA ARG A 331 24.73 -11.60 -11.09
C ARG A 331 24.76 -12.84 -10.20
N ARG A 332 24.77 -12.65 -8.87
CA ARG A 332 24.79 -13.74 -7.89
C ARG A 332 23.51 -14.58 -7.95
N LEU A 333 22.34 -13.95 -7.97
CA LEU A 333 21.05 -14.63 -8.04
C LEU A 333 20.92 -15.42 -9.34
N ALA A 334 21.19 -14.79 -10.48
CA ALA A 334 21.13 -15.42 -11.80
C ALA A 334 22.06 -16.63 -11.91
N SER A 335 23.29 -16.50 -11.42
CA SER A 335 24.26 -17.61 -11.40
C SER A 335 23.82 -18.72 -10.45
N GLY A 336 23.30 -18.36 -9.27
CA GLY A 336 22.86 -19.31 -8.24
C GLY A 336 21.69 -20.18 -8.67
N VAL A 337 20.78 -19.63 -9.48
CA VAL A 337 19.67 -20.42 -10.06
C VAL A 337 20.08 -21.19 -11.33
N GLY A 338 21.31 -20.99 -11.81
CA GLY A 338 21.87 -21.76 -12.94
C GLY A 338 21.53 -21.21 -14.33
N LEU A 339 21.27 -19.90 -14.46
CA LEU A 339 21.07 -19.30 -15.78
C LEU A 339 22.36 -19.35 -16.63
N PRO A 340 22.25 -19.48 -17.97
CA PRO A 340 23.37 -19.34 -18.88
C PRO A 340 24.11 -18.02 -18.67
N ARG A 341 25.43 -18.04 -18.86
CA ARG A 341 26.31 -16.87 -18.69
C ARG A 341 25.75 -15.61 -19.38
N GLU A 342 25.18 -15.76 -20.58
CA GLU A 342 24.62 -14.65 -21.33
C GLU A 342 23.48 -13.93 -20.58
N LEU A 343 22.55 -14.69 -19.97
CA LEU A 343 21.46 -14.11 -19.17
C LEU A 343 21.93 -13.57 -17.82
N VAL A 344 22.97 -14.17 -17.24
CA VAL A 344 23.63 -13.65 -16.03
C VAL A 344 24.18 -12.25 -16.30
N GLU A 345 24.91 -12.07 -17.42
CA GLU A 345 25.44 -10.76 -17.80
C GLU A 345 24.32 -9.77 -18.15
N THR A 346 23.25 -10.21 -18.83
CA THR A 346 22.08 -9.37 -19.11
C THR A 346 21.42 -8.86 -17.82
N LEU A 347 21.21 -9.73 -16.82
CA LEU A 347 20.61 -9.33 -15.54
C LEU A 347 21.54 -8.42 -14.73
N ALA A 348 22.84 -8.71 -14.73
CA ALA A 348 23.84 -7.86 -14.07
C ALA A 348 23.82 -6.45 -14.67
N LEU A 349 23.90 -6.33 -16.01
CA LEU A 349 23.83 -5.04 -16.70
C LEU A 349 22.49 -4.34 -16.44
N SER A 350 21.37 -5.06 -16.46
CA SER A 350 20.04 -4.49 -16.14
C SER A 350 20.00 -3.93 -14.73
N GLY A 351 20.50 -4.68 -13.73
CA GLY A 351 20.62 -4.22 -12.35
C GLY A 351 21.48 -2.97 -12.19
N LYS A 352 22.57 -2.89 -12.95
CA LYS A 352 23.45 -1.74 -12.97
C LYS A 352 22.79 -0.46 -13.49
N VAL A 353 21.91 -0.58 -14.47
CA VAL A 353 21.33 0.58 -15.16
C VAL A 353 19.84 0.79 -14.88
N HIS A 354 19.22 -0.01 -14.00
CA HIS A 354 17.77 0.06 -13.77
C HIS A 354 17.30 1.42 -13.23
N ASP A 355 18.15 2.04 -12.42
CA ASP A 355 17.82 3.23 -11.62
C ASP A 355 18.49 4.52 -12.11
N ILE A 356 19.25 4.50 -13.22
CA ILE A 356 19.98 5.69 -13.69
C ILE A 356 19.06 6.88 -14.01
N GLY A 357 17.79 6.61 -14.33
CA GLY A 357 16.75 7.62 -14.51
C GLY A 357 16.40 8.37 -13.24
N LYS A 358 16.78 7.88 -12.05
CA LYS A 358 16.68 8.65 -10.80
C LYS A 358 17.55 9.90 -10.84
N ALA A 359 18.57 9.97 -11.70
CA ALA A 359 19.37 11.17 -11.91
C ALA A 359 18.61 12.34 -12.55
N GLU A 360 17.37 12.11 -12.99
CA GLU A 360 16.49 13.17 -13.50
C GLU A 360 16.37 14.30 -12.46
N PRO A 361 16.55 15.59 -12.84
CA PRO A 361 16.66 16.68 -11.88
C PRO A 361 15.44 16.86 -10.97
N ARG A 362 14.21 16.69 -11.49
CA ARG A 362 12.99 16.82 -10.68
C ARG A 362 12.91 15.69 -9.66
N TYR A 363 13.35 14.48 -10.01
CA TYR A 363 13.45 13.33 -9.12
C TYR A 363 14.54 13.49 -8.07
N GLN A 364 15.72 14.05 -8.42
CA GLN A 364 16.78 14.34 -7.45
C GLN A 364 16.38 15.44 -6.45
N LEU A 365 15.57 16.42 -6.86
CA LEU A 365 14.97 17.38 -5.91
C LEU A 365 14.10 16.66 -4.86
N LEU A 366 13.46 15.53 -5.23
CA LEU A 366 12.69 14.73 -4.28
C LEU A 366 13.60 14.03 -3.28
N LEU A 367 14.69 13.44 -3.78
CA LEU A 367 15.64 12.72 -2.95
C LEU A 367 16.55 13.65 -2.14
N GLY A 368 16.52 14.97 -2.36
CA GLY A 368 17.49 15.90 -1.76
C GLY A 368 18.92 15.70 -2.28
N GLY A 369 19.07 15.06 -3.46
CA GLY A 369 20.36 14.89 -4.13
C GLY A 369 20.73 16.11 -4.98
N THR A 370 21.96 16.11 -5.49
CA THR A 370 22.47 17.16 -6.40
C THR A 370 23.00 16.53 -7.68
N SER A 371 23.13 17.30 -8.76
CA SER A 371 23.71 16.81 -10.02
C SER A 371 25.15 16.30 -9.86
N ALA A 372 25.90 16.81 -8.88
CA ALA A 372 27.27 16.37 -8.57
C ALA A 372 27.33 15.09 -7.72
N ALA A 373 26.26 14.79 -6.97
CA ALA A 373 26.16 13.63 -6.10
C ALA A 373 24.73 13.08 -6.12
N PRO A 374 24.33 12.41 -7.23
CA PRO A 374 22.99 11.88 -7.35
C PRO A 374 22.77 10.73 -6.36
N LEU A 375 21.61 10.75 -5.72
CA LEU A 375 21.22 9.74 -4.74
C LEU A 375 20.31 8.70 -5.39
N ALA A 376 20.47 7.44 -5.00
CA ALA A 376 19.47 6.39 -5.28
C ALA A 376 18.33 6.40 -4.25
N LYS A 377 18.66 6.77 -3.00
CA LYS A 377 17.76 6.81 -1.83
C LYS A 377 18.27 7.87 -0.83
N SER A 378 17.40 8.40 0.05
CA SER A 378 17.78 9.39 1.07
C SER A 378 16.93 9.33 2.35
N ASP A 379 17.46 9.83 3.48
CA ASP A 379 16.75 9.94 4.77
C ASP A 379 16.01 11.29 4.90
N ALA A 380 16.36 12.25 4.04
CA ALA A 380 15.76 13.56 4.02
C ALA A 380 14.35 13.49 3.42
N GLY A 381 13.35 13.47 4.30
CA GLY A 381 11.99 13.85 3.93
C GLY A 381 11.98 15.25 3.29
N MET A 382 11.99 15.29 1.96
CA MET A 382 11.01 15.99 1.12
C MET A 382 10.34 17.23 1.75
N GLY A 383 11.16 18.18 2.21
CA GLY A 383 10.71 19.48 2.73
C GLY A 383 10.35 20.48 1.63
N VAL A 384 10.57 20.12 0.36
CA VAL A 384 10.29 20.96 -0.80
C VAL A 384 9.30 20.22 -1.68
N ARG A 385 8.05 20.69 -1.75
CA ARG A 385 7.23 20.39 -2.94
C ARG A 385 8.04 20.86 -4.14
N PRO A 386 8.36 20.02 -5.13
CA PRO A 386 8.67 20.59 -6.41
C PRO A 386 7.42 21.36 -6.83
N LEU A 387 7.55 22.66 -7.09
CA LEU A 387 6.54 23.42 -7.82
C LEU A 387 6.37 22.89 -9.26
N VAL A 388 7.22 21.93 -9.65
CA VAL A 388 7.33 21.34 -10.98
C VAL A 388 6.66 19.97 -10.97
N PRO A 389 5.74 19.67 -11.92
CA PRO A 389 5.20 18.33 -12.10
C PRO A 389 6.32 17.29 -12.28
N ILE A 390 6.26 16.23 -11.48
CA ILE A 390 7.11 15.04 -11.67
C ILE A 390 6.70 14.45 -13.01
N GLY A 391 7.66 14.30 -13.92
CA GLY A 391 7.41 13.80 -15.27
C GLY A 391 7.10 12.30 -15.31
N GLU A 392 7.58 11.65 -16.36
CA GLU A 392 7.56 10.19 -16.45
C GLU A 392 8.33 9.54 -15.28
N ARG A 393 8.05 8.26 -15.06
CA ARG A 393 8.63 7.52 -13.96
C ARG A 393 10.14 7.29 -14.19
N HIS A 394 10.90 7.09 -13.13
CA HIS A 394 12.35 6.97 -13.23
C HIS A 394 12.78 5.75 -14.06
N GLU A 395 12.01 4.66 -14.09
CA GLU A 395 12.30 3.54 -14.98
C GLU A 395 12.15 3.90 -16.48
N CYS A 396 11.21 4.78 -16.83
CA CYS A 396 11.09 5.30 -18.19
C CYS A 396 12.29 6.19 -18.55
N TYR A 397 12.73 7.02 -17.61
CA TYR A 397 13.94 7.83 -17.77
C TYR A 397 15.22 6.98 -17.88
N SER A 398 15.31 5.85 -17.15
CA SER A 398 16.40 4.89 -17.30
C SER A 398 16.43 4.32 -18.73
N VAL A 399 15.27 3.93 -19.26
CA VAL A 399 15.15 3.48 -20.67
C VAL A 399 15.51 4.60 -21.65
N GLY A 400 15.02 5.82 -21.43
CA GLY A 400 15.34 6.97 -22.27
C GLY A 400 16.85 7.27 -22.30
N LEU A 401 17.53 7.14 -21.15
CA LEU A 401 18.99 7.21 -21.08
C LEU A 401 19.66 6.09 -21.89
N LEU A 402 19.17 4.85 -21.82
CA LEU A 402 19.69 3.75 -22.64
C LEU A 402 19.53 4.03 -24.15
N ASP A 403 18.36 4.56 -24.55
CA ASP A 403 18.03 4.84 -25.95
C ASP A 403 18.91 5.94 -26.54
N GLN A 404 19.23 6.97 -25.75
CA GLN A 404 20.10 8.08 -26.18
C GLN A 404 21.60 7.81 -25.96
N ASN A 405 21.95 6.75 -25.23
CA ASN A 405 23.33 6.39 -24.90
C ASN A 405 23.60 4.91 -25.22
N PRO A 406 23.56 4.50 -26.51
CA PRO A 406 23.68 3.09 -26.92
C PRO A 406 25.01 2.44 -26.50
N GLN A 407 26.04 3.23 -26.18
CA GLN A 407 27.29 2.75 -25.60
C GLN A 407 27.13 2.02 -24.25
N LEU A 408 26.02 2.21 -23.54
CA LEU A 408 25.68 1.45 -22.32
C LEU A 408 25.25 0.01 -22.63
N LEU A 409 24.74 -0.23 -23.84
CA LEU A 409 24.27 -1.53 -24.31
C LEU A 409 25.27 -2.21 -25.26
N ALA A 410 26.44 -1.63 -25.50
CA ALA A 410 27.41 -2.13 -26.49
C ALA A 410 27.88 -3.56 -26.24
N GLU A 411 27.96 -3.96 -24.97
CA GLU A 411 28.36 -5.32 -24.56
C GLU A 411 27.17 -6.24 -24.30
N ALA A 412 25.94 -5.72 -24.39
CA ALA A 412 24.73 -6.50 -24.18
C ALA A 412 24.50 -7.42 -25.38
N ARG A 413 24.41 -8.73 -25.13
CA ARG A 413 24.00 -9.69 -26.17
C ARG A 413 22.56 -9.53 -26.61
N ASP A 414 21.71 -9.08 -25.69
CA ASP A 414 20.30 -8.83 -25.94
C ASP A 414 19.89 -7.46 -25.39
N PRO A 415 20.21 -6.37 -26.13
CA PRO A 415 19.90 -5.00 -25.72
C PRO A 415 18.40 -4.79 -25.46
N ALA A 416 17.54 -5.45 -26.24
CA ALA A 416 16.08 -5.37 -26.08
C ALA A 416 15.61 -5.94 -24.74
N LEU A 417 16.21 -7.06 -24.29
CA LEU A 417 15.90 -7.62 -22.97
C LEU A 417 16.39 -6.71 -21.84
N VAL A 418 17.60 -6.13 -21.93
CA VAL A 418 18.08 -5.16 -20.93
C VAL A 418 17.12 -3.97 -20.84
N ARG A 419 16.78 -3.39 -21.99
CA ARG A 419 15.84 -2.26 -22.10
C ARG A 419 14.49 -2.60 -21.46
N HIS A 420 13.96 -3.79 -21.70
CA HIS A 420 12.70 -4.27 -21.13
C HIS A 420 12.77 -4.42 -19.61
N LEU A 421 13.76 -5.18 -19.11
CA LEU A 421 13.94 -5.43 -17.68
C LEU A 421 14.08 -4.12 -16.89
N VAL A 422 14.80 -3.15 -17.45
CA VAL A 422 14.96 -1.81 -16.90
C VAL A 422 13.65 -1.04 -16.89
N GLY A 423 12.86 -1.04 -17.96
CA GLY A 423 11.60 -0.29 -17.97
C GLY A 423 10.45 -0.98 -17.23
N SER A 424 10.54 -2.26 -16.90
CA SER A 424 9.46 -3.02 -16.25
C SER A 424 9.72 -3.39 -14.79
N HIS A 425 10.82 -2.93 -14.18
CA HIS A 425 11.23 -3.39 -12.85
C HIS A 425 10.25 -2.99 -11.73
N HIS A 426 9.38 -1.99 -11.93
CA HIS A 426 8.29 -1.65 -11.01
C HIS A 426 6.96 -2.37 -11.29
N GLY A 427 6.97 -3.43 -12.11
CA GLY A 427 5.77 -4.22 -12.41
C GLY A 427 4.78 -3.57 -13.38
N ARG A 428 5.06 -2.38 -13.90
CA ARG A 428 4.37 -1.78 -15.06
C ARG A 428 5.16 -2.08 -16.35
N GLY A 429 4.65 -1.70 -17.53
CA GLY A 429 5.35 -1.91 -18.80
C GLY A 429 5.03 -3.22 -19.51
N ARG A 430 3.99 -3.96 -19.07
CA ARG A 430 3.55 -5.21 -19.70
C ARG A 430 2.11 -5.06 -20.22
N ALA A 431 1.83 -4.83 -21.49
CA ALA A 431 2.76 -4.40 -22.52
C ALA A 431 3.00 -2.89 -22.48
N TRP A 432 2.19 -2.10 -21.77
CA TRP A 432 2.19 -0.64 -21.89
C TRP A 432 2.76 0.06 -20.66
N GLN A 433 3.31 1.26 -20.85
CA GLN A 433 3.63 2.15 -19.74
C GLN A 433 2.43 3.05 -19.40
N PRO A 434 2.20 3.39 -18.13
CA PRO A 434 1.15 4.32 -17.75
C PRO A 434 1.33 5.68 -18.44
N VAL A 435 0.22 6.25 -18.94
CA VAL A 435 0.24 7.56 -19.60
C VAL A 435 0.53 8.65 -18.58
N ARG A 436 1.55 9.47 -18.84
CA ARG A 436 1.88 10.68 -18.08
C ARG A 436 2.23 11.82 -19.02
N GLU A 437 1.71 13.00 -18.73
CA GLU A 437 2.15 14.21 -19.42
C GLU A 437 3.54 14.59 -18.93
N ASP A 438 4.50 14.70 -19.86
CA ASP A 438 5.85 15.14 -19.55
C ASP A 438 6.36 16.07 -20.65
N ALA A 439 6.65 17.32 -20.29
CA ALA A 439 7.23 18.30 -21.19
C ALA A 439 8.70 17.98 -21.55
N GLY A 440 9.29 17.00 -20.87
CA GLY A 440 10.68 16.61 -21.03
C GLY A 440 11.65 17.48 -20.23
N VAL A 441 12.89 17.04 -20.19
CA VAL A 441 13.98 17.65 -19.44
C VAL A 441 15.32 17.30 -20.07
N ASP A 442 16.25 18.26 -20.01
CA ASP A 442 17.63 18.05 -20.41
C ASP A 442 18.50 17.88 -19.16
N PHE A 443 19.28 16.80 -19.10
CA PHE A 443 20.22 16.59 -18.01
C PHE A 443 21.41 15.71 -18.40
N THR A 444 22.44 15.74 -17.56
CA THR A 444 23.65 14.94 -17.70
C THR A 444 23.89 14.14 -16.43
N LEU A 445 24.41 12.92 -16.58
CA LEU A 445 24.79 12.04 -15.48
C LEU A 445 26.22 11.54 -15.72
N GLU A 446 27.10 11.72 -14.74
CA GLU A 446 28.38 11.02 -14.72
C GLU A 446 28.19 9.62 -14.17
N PHE A 447 28.39 8.60 -15.01
CA PHE A 447 28.22 7.19 -14.66
C PHE A 447 29.37 6.38 -15.26
N GLU A 448 30.12 5.68 -14.40
CA GLU A 448 31.27 4.86 -14.80
C GLU A 448 32.35 5.59 -15.61
N GLY A 449 32.65 6.84 -15.24
CA GLY A 449 33.62 7.66 -15.96
C GLY A 449 33.16 8.09 -17.35
N ARG A 450 31.84 8.01 -17.63
CA ARG A 450 31.21 8.48 -18.86
C ARG A 450 30.17 9.55 -18.52
N THR A 451 30.15 10.62 -19.31
CA THR A 451 29.06 11.59 -19.30
C THR A 451 27.91 11.09 -20.15
N LEU A 452 26.83 10.67 -19.52
CA LEU A 452 25.56 10.34 -20.17
C LEU A 452 24.75 11.62 -20.36
N ARG A 453 24.07 11.73 -21.51
CA ARG A 453 23.22 12.88 -21.84
C ARG A 453 21.81 12.40 -22.13
N PHE A 454 20.83 13.15 -21.65
CA PHE A 454 19.43 12.95 -21.97
C PHE A 454 18.80 14.28 -22.34
N SER A 455 17.95 14.28 -23.37
CA SER A 455 17.16 15.43 -23.79
C SER A 455 15.77 15.02 -24.24
N GLY A 456 14.74 15.76 -23.84
CA GLY A 456 13.34 15.49 -24.18
C GLY A 456 12.60 14.65 -23.14
N ALA A 457 11.67 13.79 -23.57
CA ALA A 457 10.89 12.91 -22.71
C ALA A 457 10.98 11.45 -23.19
N PRO A 458 10.90 10.43 -22.30
CA PRO A 458 11.00 9.02 -22.69
C PRO A 458 9.91 8.57 -23.67
N ASN A 459 8.68 9.05 -23.52
CA ASN A 459 7.52 8.78 -24.37
C ASN A 459 7.21 7.28 -24.57
N LEU A 460 7.49 6.44 -23.57
CA LEU A 460 7.26 4.98 -23.68
C LEU A 460 5.79 4.58 -23.68
N SER A 461 4.90 5.50 -23.24
CA SER A 461 3.45 5.30 -23.30
C SER A 461 2.86 5.58 -24.68
N ALA A 462 3.63 6.17 -25.60
CA ALA A 462 3.17 6.43 -26.96
C ALA A 462 2.97 5.13 -27.74
N VAL A 463 1.94 5.11 -28.59
CA VAL A 463 1.56 3.93 -29.39
C VAL A 463 2.66 3.52 -30.35
N ASP A 464 3.43 4.48 -30.87
CA ASP A 464 4.53 4.30 -31.81
C ASP A 464 5.92 4.24 -31.14
N SER A 465 5.97 4.13 -29.81
CA SER A 465 7.23 4.03 -29.05
C SER A 465 8.03 2.75 -29.30
N GLY A 466 7.41 1.72 -29.93
CA GLY A 466 7.99 0.40 -30.12
C GLY A 466 8.02 -0.47 -28.84
N TRP A 467 7.54 0.05 -27.71
CA TRP A 467 7.59 -0.65 -26.42
C TRP A 467 6.71 -1.91 -26.40
N ALA A 468 5.48 -1.82 -26.93
CA ALA A 468 4.56 -2.95 -27.00
C ALA A 468 5.05 -4.04 -27.98
N GLU A 469 5.64 -3.65 -29.12
CA GLU A 469 6.24 -4.56 -30.08
C GLU A 469 7.42 -5.33 -29.46
N GLN A 470 8.28 -4.62 -28.71
CA GLN A 470 9.39 -5.21 -27.96
C GLN A 470 8.89 -6.23 -26.93
N PHE A 471 7.87 -5.88 -26.14
CA PHE A 471 7.26 -6.80 -25.18
C PHE A 471 6.71 -8.06 -25.89
N ALA A 472 6.00 -7.88 -27.01
CA ALA A 472 5.47 -9.01 -27.78
C ALA A 472 6.59 -9.90 -28.35
N GLU A 473 7.70 -9.32 -28.80
CA GLU A 473 8.86 -10.06 -29.29
C GLU A 473 9.57 -10.83 -28.18
N LEU A 474 9.82 -10.20 -27.03
CA LEU A 474 10.43 -10.84 -25.88
C LEU A 474 9.56 -11.98 -25.33
N ASN A 475 8.23 -11.81 -25.30
CA ASN A 475 7.33 -12.91 -24.95
C ASN A 475 7.38 -14.06 -25.96
N ARG A 476 7.51 -13.79 -27.27
CA ARG A 476 7.70 -14.85 -28.27
C ARG A 476 9.01 -15.61 -28.06
N ARG A 477 10.07 -14.91 -27.65
CA ARG A 477 11.42 -15.47 -27.46
C ARG A 477 11.57 -16.22 -26.13
N TYR A 478 11.19 -15.60 -25.02
CA TYR A 478 11.41 -16.12 -23.65
C TYR A 478 10.18 -16.79 -23.06
N GLY A 479 9.01 -16.62 -23.67
CA GLY A 479 7.74 -17.03 -23.10
C GLY A 479 7.31 -16.10 -21.93
N PRO A 480 6.01 -16.13 -21.59
CA PRO A 480 5.46 -15.30 -20.51
C PRO A 480 6.10 -15.59 -19.15
N TRP A 481 6.37 -16.87 -18.88
CA TRP A 481 7.04 -17.31 -17.66
C TRP A 481 8.51 -16.93 -17.61
N GLY A 482 9.23 -17.14 -18.73
CA GLY A 482 10.66 -16.87 -18.76
C GLY A 482 10.95 -15.37 -18.60
N LEU A 483 10.16 -14.53 -19.27
CA LEU A 483 10.28 -13.08 -19.13
C LEU A 483 9.90 -12.62 -17.71
N ALA A 484 8.80 -13.12 -17.13
CA ALA A 484 8.41 -12.84 -15.75
C ALA A 484 9.48 -13.25 -14.74
N TYR A 485 10.07 -14.43 -14.93
CA TYR A 485 11.11 -14.94 -14.05
C TYR A 485 12.36 -14.05 -14.06
N LEU A 486 12.80 -13.58 -15.23
CA LEU A 486 13.94 -12.66 -15.34
C LEU A 486 13.66 -11.31 -14.68
N GLU A 487 12.46 -10.77 -14.83
CA GLU A 487 12.04 -9.55 -14.12
C GLU A 487 12.00 -9.75 -12.61
N THR A 488 11.51 -10.90 -12.12
CA THR A 488 11.51 -11.23 -10.70
C THR A 488 12.92 -11.26 -10.13
N LEU A 489 13.90 -11.81 -10.86
CA LEU A 489 15.29 -11.84 -10.41
C LEU A 489 15.87 -10.42 -10.27
N LEU A 490 15.57 -9.52 -11.21
CA LEU A 490 16.01 -8.12 -11.13
C LEU A 490 15.37 -7.40 -9.95
N ARG A 491 14.04 -7.54 -9.76
CA ARG A 491 13.30 -6.97 -8.63
C ARG A 491 13.84 -7.45 -7.29
N LEU A 492 14.12 -8.76 -7.20
CA LEU A 492 14.69 -9.35 -6.00
C LEU A 492 16.12 -8.84 -5.74
N ALA A 493 16.93 -8.62 -6.78
CA ALA A 493 18.28 -8.09 -6.64
C ALA A 493 18.26 -6.67 -6.04
N ASP A 494 17.39 -5.79 -6.56
CA ASP A 494 17.21 -4.44 -6.01
C ASP A 494 16.74 -4.48 -4.56
N HIS A 495 15.73 -5.31 -4.27
CA HIS A 495 15.22 -5.47 -2.90
C HIS A 495 16.32 -5.94 -1.92
N ARG A 496 17.11 -6.95 -2.30
CA ARG A 496 18.20 -7.48 -1.45
C ARG A 496 19.33 -6.49 -1.27
N ARG A 497 19.66 -5.71 -2.29
CA ARG A 497 20.66 -4.65 -2.15
C ARG A 497 20.17 -3.57 -1.20
N SER A 498 18.91 -3.16 -1.34
CA SER A 498 18.29 -2.17 -0.48
C SER A 498 18.23 -2.62 0.98
N GLU A 499 17.87 -3.87 1.25
CA GLU A 499 17.91 -4.49 2.58
C GLU A 499 19.33 -4.45 3.18
N PHE A 500 20.34 -4.81 2.40
CA PHE A 500 21.75 -4.79 2.82
C PHE A 500 22.26 -3.39 3.15
N GLU A 501 21.88 -2.37 2.37
CA GLU A 501 22.24 -0.97 2.61
C GLU A 501 21.73 -0.45 3.95
N VAL A 502 20.50 -0.85 4.32
CA VAL A 502 19.87 -0.46 5.59
C VAL A 502 20.55 -1.14 6.78
N LEU A 503 20.84 -2.43 6.68
CA LEU A 503 21.44 -3.20 7.78
C LEU A 503 22.86 -2.72 8.11
N ASN A 504 23.74 -2.56 7.11
CA ASN A 504 25.15 -2.24 7.39
C ASN A 504 25.37 -0.82 7.93
N ARG A 505 24.57 0.17 7.50
CA ARG A 505 24.69 1.54 8.04
C ARG A 505 24.19 1.62 9.48
N SER A 506 23.21 0.78 9.87
CA SER A 506 22.75 0.70 11.26
C SER A 506 23.82 0.11 12.21
N GLU A 507 24.71 -0.74 11.70
CA GLU A 507 25.84 -1.28 12.46
C GLU A 507 26.99 -0.26 12.59
N GLU A 508 27.23 0.56 11.57
CA GLU A 508 28.23 1.64 11.59
C GLU A 508 27.82 2.79 12.54
N GLU A 509 26.54 3.16 12.58
CA GLU A 509 26.01 4.18 13.50
C GLU A 509 25.90 3.70 14.95
N GLY A 510 25.82 2.39 15.20
CA GLY A 510 25.81 1.80 16.54
C GLY A 510 27.19 1.63 17.18
N GLN A 511 28.28 1.87 16.44
CA GLN A 511 29.66 1.78 16.90
C GLN A 511 30.37 3.13 17.04
N ALA A 512 29.74 4.21 16.57
CA ALA A 512 30.18 5.60 16.73
C ALA A 512 29.52 6.25 17.95
#